data_AF-A0A7V0LRI4-F1
#
_entry.id   AF-A0A7V0LRI4-F1
#
_cell.length_a   1.000
_cell.length_b   1.000
_cell.length_c   1.000
_cell.angle_alpha   90.00
_cell.angle_beta   90.00
_cell.angle_gamma   90.00
#
_symmetry.space_group_name_H-M   'P 1'
#
loop_
_entity.id
_entity.type
_entity.pdbx_description
1 polymer ?
#
loop_
_entity_poly.entity_id
_entity_poly.type
_entity_poly.pdbx_seq_one_letter_code
_entity_poly.pdbx_strand_id
1 'polypeptide(L)'
;MAETELRLLSDVDGKDVLEDDCGTAYVSAWPARRGARVVGLDNSPAQLATARPLQDERALRFPLIHGIAEALPFADESLDLVISEYGAAIWSDPYRRIPEAARVLRPGGEFVDLDRARRRPPEEIWKARKRP
;
A
#
# COMPACT_ATOMS: atom_id res chain seq x y z
N MET A 1 9.14 7.56 -9.94
CA MET A 1 7.74 7.50 -10.43
C MET A 1 7.27 8.91 -10.75
N ALA A 2 6.41 9.11 -11.75
CA ALA A 2 5.78 10.41 -11.95
C ALA A 2 4.57 10.50 -11.01
N GLU A 3 4.49 11.58 -10.22
CA GLU A 3 3.41 11.84 -9.25
C GLU A 3 1.99 11.79 -9.87
N THR A 4 1.91 11.86 -11.21
CA THR A 4 0.70 11.76 -12.02
C THR A 4 -0.04 10.43 -11.86
N GLU A 5 0.64 9.30 -11.69
CA GLU A 5 -0.04 8.00 -11.52
C GLU A 5 -0.68 7.87 -10.14
N LEU A 6 -0.12 8.52 -9.12
CA LEU A 6 -0.69 8.55 -7.78
C LEU A 6 -1.94 9.43 -7.68
N ARG A 7 -2.21 10.29 -8.67
CA ARG A 7 -3.49 11.01 -8.80
C ARG A 7 -4.68 10.10 -9.08
N LEU A 8 -4.45 8.82 -9.39
CA LEU A 8 -5.50 7.82 -9.52
C LEU A 8 -6.12 7.44 -8.16
N LEU A 9 -5.43 7.73 -7.07
CA LEU A 9 -5.92 7.53 -5.71
C LEU A 9 -6.91 8.64 -5.36
N SER A 10 -8.00 8.25 -4.70
CA SER A 10 -8.93 9.19 -4.07
C SER A 10 -8.20 10.03 -3.00
N ASP A 11 -8.83 11.10 -2.49
CA ASP A 11 -8.24 11.87 -1.38
C ASP A 11 -7.84 10.95 -0.22
N VAL A 12 -6.64 11.12 0.30
CA VAL A 12 -6.03 10.25 1.32
C VAL A 12 -5.87 10.94 2.67
N ASP A 13 -6.24 12.22 2.77
CA ASP A 13 -6.14 12.94 4.04
C ASP A 13 -6.95 12.23 5.13
N GLY A 14 -6.32 12.02 6.29
CA GLY A 14 -6.93 11.33 7.43
C GLY A 14 -7.24 9.84 7.22
N LYS A 15 -6.84 9.20 6.12
CA LYS A 15 -7.05 7.76 5.89
C LYS A 15 -5.98 6.88 6.54
N ASP A 16 -6.37 5.68 6.96
CA ASP A 16 -5.45 4.59 7.32
C ASP A 16 -4.99 3.86 6.06
N VAL A 17 -3.70 3.94 5.76
CA VAL A 17 -3.11 3.45 4.51
C VAL A 17 -2.02 2.43 4.79
N LEU A 18 -2.09 1.28 4.13
CA LEU A 18 -1.01 0.30 4.07
C LEU A 18 -0.35 0.35 2.70
N GLU A 19 0.97 0.48 2.66
CA GLU A 19 1.75 0.01 1.50
C GLU A 19 2.23 -1.41 1.81
N ASP A 20 1.74 -2.40 1.05
CA ASP A 20 2.24 -3.77 1.12
C ASP A 20 3.42 -3.96 0.15
N ASP A 21 4.38 -4.80 0.57
CA ASP A 21 5.67 -4.99 -0.11
C ASP A 21 6.38 -3.65 -0.42
N CYS A 22 6.44 -2.78 0.59
CA CYS A 22 6.82 -1.37 0.47
C CYS A 22 8.30 -1.13 0.10
N GLY A 23 9.15 -2.15 0.16
CA GLY A 23 10.59 -2.05 -0.09
C GLY A 23 11.24 -0.94 0.75
N THR A 24 11.75 0.08 0.07
CA THR A 24 12.36 1.27 0.70
C THR A 24 11.34 2.35 1.11
N ALA A 25 10.06 2.01 1.09
CA ALA A 25 8.90 2.84 1.44
C ALA A 25 8.83 4.15 0.64
N TYR A 26 9.17 4.10 -0.65
CA TYR A 26 9.13 5.26 -1.52
C TYR A 26 7.69 5.72 -1.79
N VAL A 27 6.77 4.79 -2.04
CA VAL A 27 5.38 5.14 -2.34
C VAL A 27 4.64 5.61 -1.09
N SER A 28 4.90 5.01 0.07
CA SER A 28 4.40 5.41 1.39
C SER A 28 4.61 6.89 1.69
N ALA A 29 5.66 7.50 1.16
CA ALA A 29 5.94 8.93 1.35
C ALA A 29 4.86 9.83 0.71
N TRP A 30 4.23 9.39 -0.38
CA TRP A 30 3.23 10.19 -1.09
C TRP A 30 1.92 10.40 -0.30
N PRO A 31 1.26 9.34 0.24
CA PRO A 31 0.08 9.53 1.07
C PRO A 31 0.45 10.13 2.44
N ALA A 32 1.62 9.82 3.00
CA ALA A 32 2.07 10.41 4.26
C ALA A 32 2.17 11.95 4.17
N ARG A 33 2.71 12.49 3.06
CA ARG A 33 2.78 13.95 2.81
C ARG A 33 1.40 14.61 2.65
N ARG A 34 0.35 13.83 2.44
CA ARG A 34 -1.03 14.28 2.21
C ARG A 34 -1.95 14.07 3.42
N GLY A 35 -1.38 13.74 4.58
CA GLY A 35 -2.14 13.61 5.83
C GLY A 35 -2.66 12.20 6.12
N ALA A 36 -2.30 11.20 5.32
CA ALA A 36 -2.64 9.82 5.62
C ALA A 36 -1.83 9.27 6.81
N ARG A 37 -2.44 8.36 7.57
CA ARG A 37 -1.76 7.51 8.57
C ARG A 37 -1.24 6.27 7.87
N VAL A 38 0.04 6.32 7.49
CA VAL A 38 0.67 5.29 6.66
C VAL A 38 1.34 4.22 7.51
N VAL A 39 1.31 2.97 7.05
CA VAL A 39 2.19 1.88 7.50
C VAL A 39 2.81 1.24 6.26
N GLY A 40 4.14 1.01 6.30
CA GLY A 40 4.82 0.19 5.29
C GLY A 40 5.03 -1.22 5.82
N LEU A 41 4.71 -2.24 5.02
CA LEU A 41 4.98 -3.64 5.31
C LEU A 41 5.85 -4.24 4.20
N ASP A 42 6.87 -5.01 4.56
CA ASP A 42 7.71 -5.71 3.59
C ASP A 42 8.27 -7.00 4.19
N ASN A 43 8.48 -8.03 3.37
CA ASN A 43 9.00 -9.32 3.82
C ASN A 43 10.54 -9.36 3.93
N SER A 44 11.21 -8.35 3.39
CA SER A 44 12.66 -8.21 3.36
C SER A 44 13.14 -7.31 4.50
N PRO A 45 13.76 -7.87 5.55
CA PRO A 45 14.32 -7.05 6.62
C PRO A 45 15.42 -6.10 6.10
N ALA A 46 16.10 -6.45 5.01
CA ALA A 46 17.12 -5.60 4.38
C ALA A 46 16.51 -4.36 3.70
N GLN A 47 15.33 -4.51 3.06
CA GLN A 47 14.58 -3.38 2.53
C GLN A 47 14.13 -2.43 3.65
N LEU A 48 13.55 -2.98 4.71
CA LEU A 48 13.11 -2.19 5.87
C LEU A 48 14.29 -1.48 6.57
N ALA A 49 15.46 -2.12 6.66
CA ALA A 49 16.67 -1.49 7.18
C ALA A 49 17.11 -0.29 6.32
N THR A 50 16.91 -0.36 5.00
CA THR A 50 17.18 0.73 4.05
C THR A 50 16.10 1.81 4.10
N ALA A 51 14.83 1.45 4.28
CA ALA A 51 13.71 2.38 4.37
C ALA A 51 13.82 3.35 5.57
N ARG A 52 14.35 2.87 6.70
CA ARG A 52 14.48 3.66 7.94
C ARG A 52 15.31 4.95 7.78
N PRO A 53 16.55 4.95 7.29
CA PRO A 53 17.30 6.19 7.06
C PRO A 53 16.67 7.05 5.97
N LEU A 54 16.07 6.45 4.92
CA LEU A 54 15.41 7.21 3.86
C LEU A 54 14.18 7.98 4.34
N GLN A 55 13.48 7.48 5.37
CA GLN A 55 12.43 8.22 6.05
C GLN A 55 12.97 9.50 6.72
N ASP A 56 14.16 9.45 7.34
CA ASP A 56 14.81 10.64 7.93
C ASP A 56 15.18 11.65 6.86
N GLU A 57 15.83 11.20 5.78
CA GLU A 57 16.22 12.06 4.65
C GLU A 57 15.02 12.77 4.03
N ARG A 58 13.83 12.15 4.09
CA ARG A 58 12.58 12.69 3.54
C ARG A 58 11.79 13.52 4.56
N ALA A 59 12.24 13.61 5.81
CA ALA A 59 11.53 14.20 6.93
C ALA A 59 10.09 13.63 7.10
N LEU A 60 9.94 12.30 6.94
CA LEU A 60 8.66 11.59 7.08
C LEU A 60 8.86 10.36 7.95
N ARG A 61 8.08 10.22 9.02
CA ARG A 61 8.13 9.06 9.91
C ARG A 61 6.79 8.34 9.94
N PHE A 62 6.84 7.04 9.70
CA PHE A 62 5.69 6.14 9.80
C PHE A 62 6.16 4.71 10.13
N PRO A 63 5.30 3.86 10.71
CA PRO A 63 5.66 2.49 11.06
C PRO A 63 6.11 1.66 9.86
N LEU A 64 7.12 0.83 10.09
CA LEU A 64 7.64 -0.17 9.16
C LEU A 64 7.55 -1.54 9.82
N ILE A 65 6.83 -2.46 9.21
CA ILE A 65 6.52 -3.78 9.74
C ILE A 65 7.16 -4.86 8.87
N HIS A 66 7.87 -5.79 9.49
CA HIS A 66 8.31 -7.01 8.82
C HIS A 66 7.14 -8.01 8.78
N GLY A 67 6.72 -8.39 7.59
CA GLY A 67 5.56 -9.27 7.39
C GLY A 67 5.37 -9.64 5.92
N ILE A 68 4.31 -10.39 5.61
CA ILE A 68 3.96 -10.78 4.24
C ILE A 68 2.55 -10.31 3.87
N ALA A 69 2.32 -9.99 2.60
CA ALA A 69 1.03 -9.50 2.12
C ALA A 69 -0.09 -10.57 2.17
N GLU A 70 0.27 -11.85 2.24
CA GLU A 70 -0.67 -12.97 2.38
C GLU A 70 -1.14 -13.23 3.82
N ALA A 71 -0.59 -12.52 4.81
CA ALA A 71 -0.94 -12.63 6.23
C ALA A 71 -0.65 -11.31 6.95
N LEU A 72 -1.59 -10.38 6.80
CA LEU A 72 -1.46 -9.01 7.26
C LEU A 72 -1.74 -8.92 8.78
N PRO A 73 -0.87 -8.27 9.57
CA PRO A 73 -1.01 -8.15 11.02
C PRO A 73 -1.98 -7.03 11.43
N PHE A 74 -3.10 -6.89 10.70
CA PHE A 74 -4.14 -5.89 10.95
C PHE A 74 -5.48 -6.57 11.22
N ALA A 75 -6.31 -5.92 12.03
CA ALA A 75 -7.67 -6.37 12.26
C ALA A 75 -8.50 -6.27 10.98
N ASP A 76 -9.58 -7.05 10.90
CA ASP A 76 -10.59 -6.91 9.87
C ASP A 76 -11.11 -5.46 9.87
N GLU A 77 -11.37 -4.90 8.68
CA GLU A 77 -12.02 -3.59 8.55
C GLU A 77 -11.32 -2.44 9.29
N SER A 78 -9.99 -2.43 9.24
CA SER A 78 -9.15 -1.46 9.94
C SER A 78 -8.42 -0.47 9.04
N LEU A 79 -8.45 -0.67 7.72
CA LEU A 79 -7.76 0.16 6.74
C LEU A 79 -8.73 0.76 5.71
N ASP A 80 -8.42 1.95 5.23
CA ASP A 80 -9.19 2.60 4.16
C ASP A 80 -8.61 2.31 2.77
N LEU A 81 -7.29 2.09 2.70
CA LEU A 81 -6.57 1.89 1.45
C LEU A 81 -5.37 0.95 1.64
N VAL A 82 -5.24 -0.03 0.73
CA VAL A 82 -4.04 -0.85 0.58
C VAL A 82 -3.46 -0.57 -0.81
N ILE A 83 -2.22 -0.08 -0.84
CA ILE A 83 -1.47 0.28 -2.06
C ILE A 83 -0.35 -0.72 -2.26
N SER A 84 -0.07 -1.03 -3.52
CA SER A 84 1.06 -1.86 -3.90
C SER A 84 1.75 -1.34 -5.14
N GLU A 85 3.07 -1.28 -5.11
CA GLU A 85 3.89 -0.91 -6.26
C GLU A 85 5.00 -1.94 -6.47
N TYR A 86 4.98 -2.62 -7.61
CA TYR A 86 6.00 -3.56 -8.11
C TYR A 86 6.34 -4.79 -7.25
N GLY A 87 6.31 -4.73 -5.92
CA GLY A 87 6.75 -5.81 -5.02
C GLY A 87 5.78 -6.98 -5.00
N ALA A 88 4.50 -6.74 -4.75
CA ALA A 88 3.60 -7.85 -4.45
C ALA A 88 3.29 -8.76 -5.64
N ALA A 89 3.18 -8.22 -6.85
CA ALA A 89 2.72 -8.98 -8.02
C ALA A 89 3.70 -10.10 -8.46
N ILE A 90 4.97 -10.00 -8.06
CA ILE A 90 6.02 -10.98 -8.40
C ILE A 90 6.27 -11.94 -7.23
N TRP A 91 6.13 -11.46 -5.99
CA TRP A 91 6.61 -12.17 -4.79
C TRP A 91 5.51 -12.72 -3.89
N SER A 92 4.23 -12.45 -4.17
CA SER A 92 3.10 -12.93 -3.37
C SER A 92 2.09 -13.76 -4.17
N ASP A 93 1.40 -14.69 -3.50
CA ASP A 93 0.28 -15.42 -4.09
C ASP A 93 -0.96 -14.51 -4.17
N PRO A 94 -1.43 -14.11 -5.37
CA PRO A 94 -2.59 -13.23 -5.50
C PRO A 94 -3.88 -13.85 -4.93
N TYR A 95 -4.00 -15.18 -4.89
CA TYR A 95 -5.16 -15.88 -4.33
C TYR A 95 -5.21 -15.83 -2.81
N ARG A 96 -4.10 -15.49 -2.15
CA ARG A 96 -4.04 -15.29 -0.70
C ARG A 96 -4.03 -13.83 -0.33
N ARG A 97 -3.23 -13.04 -1.06
CA ARG A 97 -3.07 -11.61 -0.84
C ARG A 97 -4.34 -10.80 -1.08
N ILE A 98 -5.03 -11.02 -2.20
CA ILE A 98 -6.21 -10.21 -2.52
C ILE A 98 -7.32 -10.40 -1.47
N PRO A 99 -7.67 -11.63 -1.05
CA PRO A 99 -8.58 -11.83 0.07
C PRO A 99 -8.10 -11.18 1.37
N GLU A 100 -6.80 -11.23 1.64
CA GLU A 100 -6.22 -10.65 2.86
C GLU A 100 -6.30 -9.11 2.86
N ALA A 101 -5.98 -8.46 1.74
CA ALA A 101 -6.23 -7.04 1.55
C ALA A 101 -7.72 -6.70 1.71
N ALA A 102 -8.61 -7.50 1.13
CA ALA A 102 -10.05 -7.30 1.27
C ALA A 102 -10.55 -7.48 2.72
N ARG A 103 -9.93 -8.38 3.51
CA ARG A 103 -10.26 -8.61 4.92
C ARG A 103 -9.98 -7.36 5.76
N VAL A 104 -8.78 -6.79 5.62
CA VAL A 104 -8.34 -5.63 6.42
C VAL A 104 -8.98 -4.31 5.99
N LEU A 105 -9.50 -4.24 4.76
CA LEU A 105 -10.20 -3.06 4.28
C LEU A 105 -11.58 -2.91 4.92
N ARG A 106 -11.91 -1.67 5.31
CA ARG A 106 -13.27 -1.25 5.70
C ARG A 106 -14.24 -1.39 4.53
N PRO A 107 -15.56 -1.48 4.79
CA PRO A 107 -16.56 -1.30 3.74
C PRO A 107 -16.30 -0.01 2.94
N GLY A 108 -16.24 -0.11 1.61
CA GLY A 108 -15.89 1.01 0.74
C GLY A 108 -14.39 1.34 0.64
N GLY A 109 -13.53 0.67 1.41
CA GLY A 109 -12.08 0.77 1.29
C GLY A 109 -11.57 0.21 -0.04
N GLU A 110 -10.40 0.68 -0.47
CA GLU A 110 -9.85 0.42 -1.80
C GLU A 110 -8.55 -0.40 -1.74
N PHE A 111 -8.42 -1.38 -2.62
CA PHE A 111 -7.14 -2.01 -2.94
C PHE A 111 -6.65 -1.51 -4.30
N VAL A 112 -5.40 -1.05 -4.39
CA VAL A 112 -4.81 -0.48 -5.61
C VAL A 112 -3.44 -1.10 -5.90
N ASP A 113 -3.36 -1.84 -7.01
CA ASP A 113 -2.13 -2.37 -7.58
C ASP A 113 -1.63 -1.46 -8.72
N LEU A 114 -0.52 -0.76 -8.49
CA LEU A 114 -0.01 0.26 -9.40
C LEU A 114 0.71 -0.32 -10.64
N ASP A 115 1.29 -1.53 -10.58
CA ASP A 115 1.91 -2.15 -11.77
C ASP A 115 0.83 -2.59 -12.77
N ARG A 116 -0.29 -3.11 -12.27
CA ARG A 116 -1.46 -3.41 -13.13
C ARG A 116 -2.11 -2.14 -13.67
N ALA A 117 -2.16 -1.06 -12.88
CA ALA A 117 -2.70 0.22 -13.33
C ALA A 117 -1.92 0.85 -14.50
N ARG A 118 -0.62 0.54 -14.64
CA ARG A 118 0.22 1.01 -15.75
C ARG A 118 0.00 0.28 -17.07
N ARG A 119 -0.45 -0.98 -17.02
CA ARG A 119 -0.59 -1.84 -18.21
C ARG A 119 -2.00 -1.90 -18.77
N ARG A 120 -2.94 -1.23 -18.11
CA ARG A 120 -4.38 -1.23 -18.41
C ARG A 120 -4.85 0.23 -18.42
N PRO A 121 -5.81 0.60 -19.26
CA PRO A 121 -6.32 1.97 -19.23
C PRO A 121 -7.01 2.26 -17.86
N PRO A 122 -7.06 3.52 -17.39
CA PRO A 122 -7.47 3.88 -16.02
C PRO A 122 -8.82 3.30 -15.55
N GLU A 123 -9.73 3.04 -16.47
CA GLU A 123 -11.03 2.41 -16.27
C GLU A 123 -10.97 0.90 -15.94
N GLU A 124 -9.86 0.24 -16.28
CA GLU A 124 -9.59 -1.18 -16.01
C GLU A 124 -8.64 -1.39 -14.81
N ILE A 125 -8.23 -0.31 -14.14
CA ILE A 125 -7.55 -0.40 -12.84
C ILE A 125 -8.49 -1.17 -11.92
N TRP A 126 -8.03 -2.31 -11.43
CA TRP A 126 -8.80 -3.13 -10.50
C TRP A 126 -8.84 -2.43 -9.13
N LYS A 127 -9.70 -1.41 -9.03
CA LYS A 127 -10.12 -0.83 -7.77
C LYS A 127 -11.16 -1.77 -7.18
N ALA A 128 -10.70 -2.74 -6.40
CA ALA A 128 -11.62 -3.50 -5.59
C ALA A 128 -12.06 -2.63 -4.42
N ARG A 129 -13.27 -2.09 -4.52
CA ARG A 129 -13.98 -1.57 -3.36
C ARG A 129 -14.59 -2.75 -2.64
N LYS A 130 -14.28 -2.90 -1.34
CA LYS A 130 -15.01 -3.86 -0.51
C LYS A 130 -16.49 -3.46 -0.54
N ARG A 131 -17.34 -4.36 -1.03
CA ARG A 131 -18.79 -4.16 -1.02
C ARG A 131 -19.26 -4.04 0.45
N PRO A 132 -20.28 -3.21 0.73
CA PRO A 132 -20.89 -3.19 2.05
C PRO A 132 -21.45 -4.56 2.45
#